data_AF-A0A1L0FI67-F1
#
_entry.id   AF-A0A1L0FI67-F1
#
_cell.length_a   1.000
_cell.length_b   1.000
_cell.length_c   1.000
_cell.angle_alpha   90.00
_cell.angle_beta   90.00
_cell.angle_gamma   90.00
#
_symmetry.space_group_name_H-M   'P 1'
#
loop_
_entity.id
_entity.type
_entity.pdbx_description
1 polymer ?
#
loop_
_entity_poly.entity_id
_entity_poly.type
_entity_poly.pdbx_seq_one_letter_code
_entity_poly.pdbx_strand_id
1 'polypeptide(L)'
;MKLLTAEEIALHNQAANMGMIKGAIYGLGVSLAGAAFAKRRFPHLLKKANWQIKTALFVSPIGFGASVVGELESSAFGREQRYGAELTKEKEDEIKRWNSLTLEQKCFHTLNENKFSLLFASWAGVLFGSWKVINRDKILTQSQKLVQARMYAQFATVVLVFGVLGISYYDRIVNPQDFEEENQETRLDKLLADIERQNAEAKIMQMDNQKRLDGKVYKYD
;
A
#
# COMPACT_ATOMS: atom_id res chain seq x y z
N MET A 1 -9.86 20.76 -13.22
CA MET A 1 -9.75 19.29 -13.25
C MET A 1 -9.43 18.87 -14.67
N LYS A 2 -8.37 18.09 -14.89
CA LYS A 2 -8.09 17.51 -16.22
C LYS A 2 -9.15 16.46 -16.51
N LEU A 3 -9.90 16.63 -17.60
CA LEU A 3 -10.79 15.58 -18.09
C LEU A 3 -9.92 14.48 -18.69
N LEU A 4 -10.01 13.27 -18.14
CA LEU A 4 -9.30 12.11 -18.67
C LEU A 4 -9.80 11.83 -20.08
N THR A 5 -8.88 11.57 -21.02
CA THR A 5 -9.28 11.12 -22.35
C THR A 5 -9.84 9.70 -22.26
N ALA A 6 -10.75 9.34 -23.17
CA ALA A 6 -11.31 7.98 -23.19
C ALA A 6 -10.22 6.91 -23.35
N GLU A 7 -9.13 7.24 -24.04
CA GLU A 7 -7.96 6.38 -24.22
C GLU A 7 -7.16 6.18 -22.91
N GLU A 8 -6.95 7.25 -22.15
CA GLU A 8 -6.27 7.20 -20.84
C GLU A 8 -7.06 6.35 -19.82
N ILE A 9 -8.39 6.46 -19.84
CA ILE A 9 -9.27 5.61 -19.02
C ILE A 9 -9.17 4.14 -19.43
N ALA A 10 -9.14 3.84 -20.73
CA ALA A 10 -9.01 2.48 -21.23
C ALA A 10 -7.67 1.84 -20.84
N LEU A 11 -6.58 2.60 -20.95
CA LEU A 11 -5.24 2.16 -20.55
C LEU A 11 -5.14 1.94 -19.04
N HIS A 12 -5.68 2.86 -18.24
CA HIS A 12 -5.75 2.70 -16.79
C HIS A 12 -6.55 1.45 -16.40
N ASN A 13 -7.72 1.25 -17.01
CA ASN A 13 -8.56 0.07 -16.76
C ASN A 13 -7.87 -1.23 -17.18
N GLN A 14 -7.12 -1.21 -18.29
CA GLN A 14 -6.33 -2.36 -18.73
C GLN A 14 -5.24 -2.70 -17.72
N ALA A 15 -4.50 -1.71 -17.23
CA ALA A 15 -3.47 -1.88 -16.21
C ALA A 15 -4.04 -2.43 -14.90
N ALA A 16 -5.15 -1.85 -14.41
CA ALA A 16 -5.84 -2.30 -13.22
C ALA A 16 -6.37 -3.75 -13.35
N ASN A 17 -7.01 -4.07 -14.48
CA ASN A 17 -7.54 -5.42 -14.74
C ASN A 17 -6.42 -6.45 -14.84
N MET A 18 -5.29 -6.11 -15.48
CA MET A 18 -4.13 -6.98 -15.55
C MET A 18 -3.55 -7.22 -14.15
N GLY A 19 -3.47 -6.18 -13.31
CA GLY A 19 -3.07 -6.30 -11.92
C GLY A 19 -4.00 -7.19 -11.11
N MET A 20 -5.32 -7.06 -11.27
CA MET A 20 -6.29 -7.93 -10.62
C MET A 20 -6.13 -9.40 -11.01
N ILE A 21 -5.89 -9.70 -12.29
CA ILE A 21 -5.69 -11.07 -12.77
C ILE A 21 -4.41 -11.67 -12.17
N LYS A 22 -3.29 -10.93 -12.21
CA LYS A 22 -2.03 -11.35 -11.57
C LYS A 22 -2.25 -11.60 -10.07
N GLY A 23 -2.92 -10.68 -9.39
CA GLY A 23 -3.28 -10.78 -7.98
C GLY A 23 -4.15 -12.00 -7.65
N ALA A 24 -5.12 -12.31 -8.50
CA ALA A 24 -5.97 -13.49 -8.36
C ALA A 24 -5.16 -14.80 -8.50
N ILE A 25 -4.18 -14.85 -9.41
CA ILE A 25 -3.28 -16.00 -9.58
C ILE A 25 -2.42 -16.20 -8.32
N TYR A 26 -1.81 -15.13 -7.80
CA TYR A 26 -1.06 -15.18 -6.55
C TYR A 26 -1.95 -15.61 -5.38
N GLY A 27 -3.15 -15.04 -5.28
CA GLY A 27 -4.14 -15.39 -4.26
C GLY A 27 -4.61 -16.85 -4.35
N LEU A 28 -4.73 -17.41 -5.56
CA LEU A 28 -5.01 -18.83 -5.77
C LEU A 28 -3.88 -19.72 -5.25
N GLY A 29 -2.63 -19.36 -5.52
CA GLY A 29 -1.46 -20.06 -5.01
C GLY A 29 -1.42 -20.09 -3.47
N VAL A 30 -1.66 -18.93 -2.84
CA VAL A 30 -1.74 -18.78 -1.38
C VAL A 30 -2.90 -19.60 -0.81
N SER A 31 -4.07 -19.56 -1.46
CA SER A 31 -5.26 -20.29 -1.05
C SER A 31 -5.04 -21.81 -1.05
N LEU A 32 -4.46 -22.35 -2.13
CA LEU A 32 -4.15 -23.77 -2.25
C LEU A 32 -3.09 -24.21 -1.24
N ALA A 33 -2.04 -23.42 -1.05
CA ALA A 33 -1.01 -23.69 -0.05
C ALA A 33 -1.61 -23.67 1.37
N GLY A 34 -2.45 -22.68 1.68
CA GLY A 34 -3.16 -22.56 2.95
C GLY A 34 -4.10 -23.75 3.21
N ALA A 35 -4.86 -24.18 2.19
CA ALA A 35 -5.74 -25.35 2.28
C ALA A 35 -4.95 -26.65 2.51
N ALA A 36 -3.83 -26.84 1.82
CA ALA A 36 -2.96 -28.00 1.99
C ALA A 36 -2.31 -28.04 3.38
N PHE A 37 -1.85 -26.89 3.88
CA PHE A 37 -1.29 -26.76 5.23
C PHE A 37 -2.34 -27.04 6.31
N ALA A 38 -3.53 -26.45 6.18
CA ALA A 38 -4.64 -26.66 7.10
C ALA A 38 -5.06 -28.15 7.14
N LYS A 39 -5.10 -28.82 5.98
CA LYS A 39 -5.40 -30.26 5.88
C LYS A 39 -4.37 -31.12 6.61
N ARG A 40 -3.08 -30.78 6.53
CA ARG A 40 -2.00 -31.52 7.22
C ARG A 40 -1.99 -31.27 8.73
N ARG A 41 -2.12 -30.01 9.17
CA ARG A 41 -1.89 -29.64 10.57
C ARG A 41 -3.14 -29.69 11.44
N PHE A 42 -4.32 -29.46 10.86
CA PHE A 42 -5.59 -29.32 11.58
C PHE A 42 -6.77 -30.10 10.93
N PRO A 43 -6.63 -31.42 10.69
CA PRO A 43 -7.65 -32.21 10.01
C PRO A 43 -8.99 -32.25 10.75
N HIS A 44 -8.98 -32.22 12.09
CA HIS A 44 -10.20 -32.24 12.92
C HIS A 44 -11.01 -30.93 12.80
N LEU A 45 -10.33 -29.80 12.72
CA LEU A 45 -10.98 -28.49 12.60
C LEU A 45 -11.63 -28.33 11.23
N LEU A 46 -10.97 -28.75 10.16
CA LEU A 46 -11.55 -28.72 8.81
C LEU A 46 -12.73 -29.67 8.62
N LYS A 47 -12.73 -30.82 9.32
CA LYS A 47 -13.87 -31.75 9.31
C LYS A 47 -15.10 -31.16 10.00
N LYS A 48 -14.90 -30.44 11.11
CA LYS A 48 -15.97 -29.76 11.86
C LYS A 48 -16.38 -28.41 11.29
N ALA A 49 -15.59 -27.84 10.38
CA ALA A 49 -15.87 -26.53 9.79
C ALA A 49 -17.09 -26.58 8.86
N ASN A 50 -17.98 -25.60 9.02
CA ASN A 50 -19.13 -25.40 8.15
C ASN A 50 -18.69 -25.06 6.72
N TRP A 51 -19.57 -25.27 5.74
CA TRP A 51 -19.27 -25.02 4.33
C TRP A 51 -18.82 -23.57 4.07
N GLN A 52 -19.41 -22.60 4.78
CA GLN A 52 -19.07 -21.18 4.66
C GLN A 52 -17.60 -20.90 5.02
N ILE A 53 -17.07 -21.59 6.04
CA ILE A 53 -15.68 -21.41 6.46
C ILE A 53 -14.73 -21.97 5.40
N LYS A 54 -15.11 -23.09 4.76
CA LYS A 54 -14.32 -23.72 3.70
C LYS A 54 -14.28 -22.85 2.45
N THR A 55 -15.42 -22.29 2.05
CA THR A 55 -15.48 -21.38 0.90
C THR A 55 -14.78 -20.06 1.19
N ALA A 56 -14.95 -19.49 2.38
CA ALA A 56 -14.26 -18.26 2.79
C ALA A 56 -12.73 -18.44 2.79
N LEU A 57 -12.23 -19.57 3.33
CA LEU A 57 -10.81 -19.89 3.31
C LEU A 57 -10.26 -19.98 1.88
N PHE A 58 -11.06 -20.48 0.94
CA PHE A 58 -10.64 -20.63 -0.44
C PHE A 58 -10.72 -19.33 -1.25
N VAL A 59 -11.82 -18.58 -1.11
CA VAL A 59 -12.14 -17.41 -1.95
C VAL A 59 -11.51 -16.12 -1.42
N SER A 60 -11.39 -15.96 -0.10
CA SER A 60 -10.90 -14.71 0.49
C SER A 60 -9.47 -14.33 0.06
N PRO A 61 -8.49 -15.25 0.03
CA PRO A 61 -7.14 -14.91 -0.43
C PRO A 61 -7.10 -14.50 -1.92
N ILE A 62 -7.99 -15.06 -2.74
CA ILE A 62 -8.09 -14.75 -4.18
C ILE A 62 -8.61 -13.32 -4.35
N GLY A 63 -9.72 -12.98 -3.70
CA GLY A 63 -10.30 -11.64 -3.76
C GLY A 63 -9.35 -10.59 -3.21
N PHE A 64 -8.74 -10.86 -2.06
CA PHE A 64 -7.77 -9.95 -1.45
C PHE A 64 -6.54 -9.73 -2.34
N GLY A 65 -5.96 -10.79 -2.90
CA GLY A 65 -4.82 -10.70 -3.81
C GLY A 65 -5.15 -9.89 -5.06
N ALA A 66 -6.33 -10.12 -5.66
CA ALA A 66 -6.79 -9.37 -6.82
C ALA A 66 -6.92 -7.87 -6.53
N SER A 67 -7.56 -7.51 -5.42
CA SER A 67 -7.75 -6.10 -5.03
C SER A 67 -6.42 -5.38 -4.78
N VAL A 68 -5.53 -5.97 -3.97
CA VAL A 68 -4.26 -5.32 -3.60
C VAL A 68 -3.35 -5.14 -4.82
N VAL A 69 -3.17 -6.17 -5.65
CA VAL A 69 -2.29 -6.06 -6.82
C VAL A 69 -2.90 -5.17 -7.91
N GLY A 70 -4.23 -5.19 -8.07
CA GLY A 70 -4.94 -4.26 -8.94
C GLY A 70 -4.71 -2.80 -8.54
N GLU A 71 -4.79 -2.50 -7.24
CA GLU A 71 -4.54 -1.15 -6.72
C GLU A 71 -3.08 -0.72 -6.86
N LEU A 72 -2.13 -1.63 -6.62
CA LEU A 72 -0.70 -1.36 -6.80
C LEU A 72 -0.36 -1.01 -8.25
N GLU A 73 -0.87 -1.78 -9.21
CA GLU A 73 -0.63 -1.56 -10.64
C GLU A 73 -1.36 -0.30 -11.16
N SER A 74 -2.59 -0.05 -10.68
CA SER A 74 -3.33 1.20 -10.95
C SER A 74 -2.57 2.43 -10.43
N SER A 75 -2.06 2.36 -9.20
CA SER A 75 -1.26 3.42 -8.60
C SER A 75 0.08 3.61 -9.30
N ALA A 76 0.72 2.52 -9.75
CA ALA A 76 1.96 2.57 -10.53
C ALA A 76 1.75 3.29 -11.87
N PHE A 77 0.68 2.96 -12.61
CA PHE A 77 0.31 3.63 -13.86
C PHE A 77 0.10 5.14 -13.65
N GLY A 78 -0.64 5.52 -12.61
CA GLY A 78 -0.86 6.93 -12.28
C GLY A 78 0.43 7.69 -11.95
N ARG A 79 1.39 7.03 -11.27
CA ARG A 79 2.69 7.63 -10.96
C ARG A 79 3.57 7.81 -12.19
N GLU A 80 3.66 6.80 -13.05
CA GLU A 80 4.45 6.86 -14.28
C GLU A 80 3.96 7.98 -15.21
N GLN A 81 2.64 8.13 -15.33
CA GLN A 81 2.04 9.12 -16.22
C GLN A 81 2.15 10.57 -15.66
N ARG A 82 2.18 10.73 -14.34
CA ARG A 82 2.26 12.04 -13.68
C ARG A 82 3.70 12.56 -13.54
N TYR A 83 4.67 11.69 -13.30
CA TYR A 83 5.98 12.11 -12.79
C TYR A 83 7.18 11.53 -13.56
N GLY A 84 7.01 10.97 -14.76
CA GLY A 84 8.06 10.19 -15.46
C GLY A 84 9.46 10.83 -15.56
N ALA A 85 9.59 12.16 -15.56
CA ALA A 85 10.90 12.86 -15.53
C ALA A 85 11.28 13.45 -14.16
N GLU A 86 10.31 13.72 -13.29
CA GLU A 86 10.50 14.28 -11.95
C GLU A 86 10.81 13.19 -10.91
N LEU A 87 10.21 12.00 -11.05
CA LEU A 87 10.50 10.80 -10.27
C LEU A 87 11.99 10.43 -10.33
N THR A 88 12.64 10.66 -11.47
CA THR A 88 14.06 10.32 -11.64
C THR A 88 14.94 11.25 -10.83
N LYS A 89 14.62 12.55 -10.80
CA LYS A 89 15.34 13.54 -10.00
C LYS A 89 15.08 13.35 -8.50
N GLU A 90 13.83 13.12 -8.12
CA GLU A 90 13.44 12.84 -6.73
C GLU A 90 14.16 11.59 -6.20
N LYS A 91 14.18 10.50 -6.99
CA LYS A 91 14.94 9.28 -6.64
C LYS A 91 16.43 9.54 -6.55
N GLU A 92 17.01 10.33 -7.45
CA GLU A 92 18.44 10.69 -7.39
C GLU A 92 18.77 11.48 -6.12
N ASP A 93 17.90 12.41 -5.72
CA ASP A 93 18.10 13.21 -4.51
C ASP A 93 17.86 12.40 -3.24
N GLU A 94 16.90 11.46 -3.26
CA GLU A 94 16.65 10.49 -2.20
C GLU A 94 17.84 9.52 -2.02
N ILE A 95 18.46 9.06 -3.12
CA ILE A 95 19.69 8.24 -3.09
C ILE A 95 20.88 9.03 -2.54
N LYS A 96 21.06 10.30 -2.96
CA LYS A 96 22.12 11.17 -2.41
C LYS A 96 21.93 11.38 -0.91
N ARG A 97 20.70 11.62 -0.47
CA ARG A 97 20.34 11.74 0.95
C ARG A 97 20.59 10.44 1.71
N TRP A 98 20.17 9.30 1.16
CA TRP A 98 20.45 8.00 1.76
C TRP A 98 21.96 7.75 1.93
N ASN A 99 22.78 8.19 0.97
CA ASN A 99 24.23 8.03 1.02
C ASN A 99 24.91 8.94 2.02
N SER A 100 24.33 10.10 2.35
CA SER A 100 24.86 11.01 3.38
C SER A 100 24.50 10.59 4.81
N LEU A 101 23.53 9.69 5.00
CA LEU A 101 23.14 9.18 6.32
C LEU A 101 24.18 8.24 6.93
N THR A 102 24.34 8.33 8.24
CA THR A 102 25.14 7.39 9.05
C THR A 102 24.45 6.02 9.14
N LEU A 103 25.18 4.92 9.36
CA LEU A 103 24.61 3.56 9.44
C LEU A 103 23.45 3.43 10.44
N GLU A 104 23.54 4.09 11.60
CA GLU A 104 22.46 4.13 12.58
C GLU A 104 21.22 4.85 12.03
N GLN A 105 21.41 6.02 11.42
CA GLN A 105 20.34 6.80 10.79
C GLN A 105 19.69 6.04 9.63
N LYS A 106 20.47 5.33 8.82
CA LYS A 106 19.96 4.45 7.75
C LYS A 106 19.03 3.37 8.30
N CYS A 107 19.43 2.72 9.40
CA CYS A 107 18.61 1.70 10.04
C CYS A 107 17.27 2.28 10.54
N PHE A 108 17.31 3.40 11.26
CA PHE A 108 16.09 4.07 11.73
C PHE A 108 15.21 4.58 10.59
N HIS A 109 15.81 5.12 9.53
CA HIS A 109 15.10 5.58 8.34
C HIS A 109 14.35 4.43 7.66
N THR A 110 15.00 3.29 7.42
CA THR A 110 14.34 2.10 6.84
C THR A 110 13.23 1.55 7.74
N LEU A 111 13.43 1.55 9.06
CA LEU A 111 12.40 1.12 10.01
C LEU A 111 11.18 2.04 9.99
N ASN A 112 11.39 3.34 9.85
CA ASN A 112 10.33 4.34 9.80
C ASN A 112 9.57 4.33 8.46
N GLU A 113 10.27 4.20 7.34
CA GLU A 113 9.68 4.03 6.01
C GLU A 113 8.73 2.83 5.98
N ASN A 114 9.13 1.74 6.63
CA ASN A 114 8.37 0.49 6.71
C ASN A 114 7.56 0.34 7.99
N LYS A 115 7.23 1.44 8.69
CA LYS A 115 6.56 1.42 10.01
C LYS A 115 5.30 0.55 10.06
N PHE A 116 4.47 0.59 9.02
CA PHE A 116 3.24 -0.21 8.95
C PHE A 116 3.51 -1.69 8.71
N SER A 117 4.48 -2.02 7.84
CA SER A 117 4.92 -3.40 7.61
C SER A 117 5.53 -4.00 8.88
N LEU A 118 6.34 -3.22 9.59
CA LEU A 118 6.95 -3.62 10.86
C LEU A 118 5.90 -3.80 11.96
N LEU A 119 4.92 -2.90 12.05
CA LEU A 119 3.78 -3.03 12.97
C LEU A 119 3.05 -4.34 12.71
N PHE A 120 2.72 -4.63 11.45
CA PHE A 120 2.02 -5.85 11.08
C PHE A 120 2.85 -7.10 11.37
N ALA A 121 4.14 -7.08 11.04
CA ALA A 121 5.06 -8.19 11.33
C ALA A 121 5.22 -8.42 12.84
N SER A 122 5.34 -7.36 13.62
CA SER A 122 5.48 -7.43 15.08
C SER A 122 4.17 -7.92 15.73
N TRP A 123 3.02 -7.44 15.25
CA TRP A 123 1.70 -7.96 15.65
C TRP A 123 1.56 -9.46 15.37
N ALA A 124 1.89 -9.89 14.16
CA ALA A 124 1.86 -11.29 13.78
C ALA A 124 2.85 -12.12 14.62
N GLY A 125 4.03 -11.56 14.90
CA GLY A 125 5.05 -12.17 15.74
C GLY A 125 4.58 -12.36 17.18
N VAL A 126 3.95 -11.35 17.78
CA VAL A 126 3.40 -11.44 19.14
C VAL A 126 2.25 -12.44 19.20
N LEU A 127 1.36 -12.46 18.20
CA LEU A 127 0.30 -13.47 18.11
C LEU A 127 0.86 -14.89 18.00
N PHE A 128 1.85 -15.09 17.14
CA PHE A 128 2.48 -16.39 16.93
C PHE A 128 3.24 -16.85 18.19
N GLY A 129 4.00 -15.96 18.81
CA GLY A 129 4.72 -16.21 20.05
C GLY A 129 3.77 -16.55 21.20
N SER A 130 2.71 -15.76 21.37
CA SER A 130 1.64 -16.00 22.36
C SER A 130 0.97 -17.36 22.12
N TRP A 131 0.62 -17.68 20.87
CA TRP A 131 0.03 -18.98 20.53
C TRP A 131 0.94 -20.16 20.88
N LYS A 132 2.26 -20.03 20.66
CA LYS A 132 3.25 -21.06 21.02
C LYS A 132 3.34 -21.24 22.54
N VAL A 133 3.33 -20.15 23.30
CA VAL A 133 3.38 -20.16 24.77
C VAL A 133 2.10 -20.79 25.33
N ILE A 134 0.92 -20.33 24.90
CA ILE A 134 -0.40 -20.82 25.36
C ILE A 134 -0.61 -22.32 25.02
N ASN A 135 -0.05 -22.80 23.91
CA ASN A 135 -0.12 -24.22 23.56
C ASN A 135 0.88 -25.11 24.31
N ARG A 136 1.86 -24.55 25.02
CA ARG A 136 2.77 -25.33 25.86
C ARG A 136 2.05 -25.93 27.08
N ASP A 137 1.11 -25.18 27.65
CA ASP A 137 0.35 -25.63 28.82
C ASP A 137 -0.82 -26.53 28.41
N LYS A 138 -0.74 -27.83 28.74
CA LYS A 138 -1.76 -28.84 28.41
C LYS A 138 -2.93 -28.89 29.39
N ILE A 139 -2.88 -28.11 30.48
CA ILE A 139 -3.82 -28.21 31.61
C ILE A 139 -5.11 -27.41 31.34
N LEU A 140 -5.01 -26.32 30.56
CA LEU A 140 -6.13 -25.42 30.29
C LEU A 140 -7.07 -25.95 29.19
N THR A 141 -8.38 -25.78 29.40
CA THR A 141 -9.39 -26.09 28.37
C THR A 141 -9.29 -25.12 27.18
N GLN A 142 -9.72 -25.57 25.99
CA GLN A 142 -9.66 -24.76 24.76
C GLN A 142 -10.43 -23.43 24.88
N SER A 143 -11.56 -23.43 25.60
CA SER A 143 -12.36 -22.22 25.84
C SER A 143 -11.62 -21.19 26.70
N GLN A 144 -10.90 -21.64 27.73
CA GLN A 144 -10.11 -20.76 28.60
C GLN A 144 -8.94 -20.13 27.85
N LYS A 145 -8.26 -20.90 27.00
CA LYS A 145 -7.18 -20.40 26.14
C LYS A 145 -7.64 -19.28 25.21
N LEU A 146 -8.86 -19.37 24.68
CA LEU A 146 -9.42 -18.36 23.79
C LEU A 146 -9.65 -17.02 24.51
N VAL A 147 -10.19 -17.07 25.73
CA VAL A 147 -10.42 -15.86 26.56
C VAL A 147 -9.09 -15.20 26.88
N GLN A 148 -8.10 -16.00 27.30
CA GLN A 148 -6.77 -15.49 27.64
C GLN A 148 -6.06 -14.91 26.41
N ALA A 149 -6.19 -15.56 25.24
CA ALA A 149 -5.65 -15.06 23.99
C ALA A 149 -6.21 -13.69 23.61
N ARG A 150 -7.50 -13.42 23.84
CA ARG A 150 -8.10 -12.10 23.60
C ARG A 150 -7.51 -11.02 24.50
N MET A 151 -7.27 -11.34 25.77
CA MET A 151 -6.65 -10.41 26.73
C MET A 151 -5.22 -10.05 26.32
N TYR A 152 -4.42 -11.05 25.92
CA TYR A 152 -3.07 -10.80 25.42
C TYR A 152 -3.07 -10.05 24.09
N ALA A 153 -4.00 -10.34 23.18
CA ALA A 153 -4.10 -9.64 21.91
C ALA A 153 -4.39 -8.16 22.11
N GLN A 154 -5.34 -7.82 22.98
CA GLN A 154 -5.65 -6.43 23.33
C GLN A 154 -4.43 -5.70 23.91
N PHE A 155 -3.76 -6.30 24.89
CA PHE A 155 -2.56 -5.71 25.47
C PHE A 155 -1.44 -5.53 24.43
N ALA A 156 -1.18 -6.56 23.60
CA ALA A 156 -0.18 -6.51 22.55
C ALA A 156 -0.44 -5.40 21.54
N THR A 157 -1.70 -5.19 21.13
CA THR A 157 -2.05 -4.12 20.19
C THR A 157 -1.77 -2.73 20.79
N VAL A 158 -2.07 -2.53 22.06
CA VAL A 158 -1.82 -1.25 22.74
C VAL A 158 -0.32 -0.96 22.79
N VAL A 159 0.49 -1.93 23.22
CA VAL A 159 1.95 -1.79 23.27
C VAL A 159 2.54 -1.49 21.89
N LEU A 160 2.05 -2.16 20.84
CA LEU A 160 2.52 -1.93 19.46
C LEU A 160 2.19 -0.54 18.96
N VAL A 161 0.96 -0.06 19.20
CA VAL A 161 0.56 1.30 18.82
C VAL A 161 1.42 2.34 19.54
N PHE A 162 1.63 2.19 20.84
CA PHE A 162 2.52 3.08 21.58
C PHE A 162 3.97 3.00 21.10
N GLY A 163 4.46 1.82 20.72
CA GLY A 163 5.79 1.65 20.13
C GLY A 163 5.93 2.44 18.82
N VAL A 164 4.96 2.34 17.92
CA VAL A 164 4.99 3.08 16.64
C VAL A 164 4.83 4.58 16.85
N LEU A 165 3.96 5.00 17.77
CA LEU A 165 3.85 6.41 18.14
C LEU A 165 5.17 6.94 18.72
N GLY A 166 5.86 6.14 19.54
CA GLY A 166 7.17 6.49 20.08
C GLY A 166 8.24 6.65 18.98
N ILE A 167 8.29 5.71 18.03
CA ILE A 167 9.19 5.81 16.86
C ILE A 167 8.86 7.04 16.03
N SER A 168 7.57 7.28 15.75
CA SER A 168 7.13 8.45 15.00
C SER A 168 7.45 9.77 15.70
N TYR A 169 7.34 9.80 17.03
CA TYR A 169 7.66 10.99 17.82
C TYR A 169 9.17 11.23 17.88
N TYR A 170 9.95 10.17 18.03
CA TYR A 170 11.41 10.24 18.00
C TYR A 170 11.93 10.74 16.65
N ASP A 171 11.39 10.20 15.56
CA ASP A 171 11.73 10.63 14.21
C ASP A 171 11.43 12.12 13.99
N ARG A 172 10.32 12.62 14.56
CA ARG A 172 10.00 14.06 14.54
C ARG A 172 11.04 14.94 15.23
N ILE A 173 11.69 14.45 16.27
CA ILE A 173 12.74 15.18 16.99
C ILE A 173 14.05 15.14 16.22
N VAL A 174 14.38 14.00 15.61
CA VAL A 174 15.65 13.79 14.91
C VAL A 174 15.65 14.43 13.51
N ASN A 175 14.53 14.36 12.79
CA ASN A 175 14.37 14.85 11.43
C ASN A 175 13.22 15.89 11.33
N PRO A 176 13.30 17.06 12.00
CA PRO A 176 12.21 18.03 12.03
C PRO A 176 11.89 18.63 10.64
N GLN A 177 12.86 18.65 9.71
CA GLN A 177 12.72 19.24 8.37
C GLN A 177 11.76 18.46 7.46
N ASP A 178 11.63 17.14 7.63
CA ASP A 178 10.72 16.31 6.82
C ASP A 178 9.25 16.62 7.10
N PHE A 179 8.93 17.07 8.32
CA PHE A 179 7.57 17.38 8.73
C PHE A 179 7.16 18.82 8.39
N GLU A 180 8.11 19.74 8.24
CA GLU A 180 7.84 21.10 7.76
C GLU A 180 7.55 21.12 6.25
N GLU A 181 8.18 20.23 5.46
CA GLU A 181 7.82 20.05 4.05
C GLU A 181 6.47 19.36 3.86
N GLU A 182 6.08 18.47 4.79
CA GLU A 182 4.76 17.82 4.84
C GLU A 182 3.68 18.70 5.51
N ASN A 183 3.95 19.99 5.73
CA ASN A 183 2.88 20.89 6.17
C ASN A 183 1.83 20.96 5.06
N GLN A 184 0.56 20.71 5.38
CA GLN A 184 -0.49 20.62 4.36
C GLN A 184 -0.50 21.84 3.44
N GLU A 185 -0.24 23.04 3.97
CA GLU A 185 -0.11 24.29 3.20
C GLU A 185 0.94 24.20 2.09
N THR A 186 2.17 23.76 2.38
CA THR A 186 3.23 23.58 1.37
C THR A 186 2.82 22.61 0.27
N ARG A 187 2.11 21.55 0.63
CA ARG A 187 1.61 20.54 -0.32
C ARG A 187 0.46 21.09 -1.16
N LEU A 188 -0.44 21.87 -0.56
CA LEU A 188 -1.51 22.56 -1.28
C LEU A 188 -0.93 23.61 -2.22
N ASP A 189 0.09 24.37 -1.81
CA ASP A 189 0.76 25.37 -2.63
C ASP A 189 1.46 24.74 -3.82
N LYS A 190 2.18 23.62 -3.62
CA LYS A 190 2.76 22.82 -4.71
C LYS A 190 1.68 22.31 -5.66
N LEU A 191 0.58 21.76 -5.14
CA LEU A 191 -0.55 21.29 -5.94
C LEU A 191 -1.24 22.41 -6.73
N LEU A 192 -1.39 23.60 -6.12
CA LEU A 192 -1.95 24.78 -6.77
C LEU A 192 -1.03 25.26 -7.89
N ALA A 193 0.28 25.34 -7.64
CA ALA A 193 1.27 25.69 -8.65
C ALA A 193 1.26 24.71 -9.84
N ASP A 194 1.13 23.40 -9.57
CA ASP A 194 1.02 22.40 -10.64
C ASP A 194 -0.30 22.49 -11.40
N ILE A 195 -1.42 22.75 -10.72
CA ILE A 195 -2.72 22.98 -11.36
C ILE A 195 -2.66 24.23 -12.25
N GLU A 196 -2.03 25.31 -11.80
CA GLU A 196 -1.84 26.52 -12.59
C GLU A 196 -0.97 26.27 -13.83
N ARG A 197 0.14 25.53 -13.68
CA ARG A 197 0.98 25.08 -14.81
C ARG A 197 0.17 24.26 -15.82
N GLN A 198 -0.59 23.28 -15.36
CA GLN A 198 -1.44 22.44 -16.22
C GLN A 198 -2.52 23.26 -16.93
N ASN A 199 -3.15 24.22 -16.25
CA ASN A 199 -4.14 25.10 -16.87
C ASN A 199 -3.49 26.02 -17.91
N ALA A 200 -2.27 26.51 -17.66
CA ALA A 200 -1.52 27.31 -18.62
C ALA A 200 -1.16 26.49 -19.88
N GLU A 201 -0.67 25.26 -19.71
CA GLU A 201 -0.38 24.34 -20.81
C GLU A 201 -1.65 23.99 -21.62
N ALA A 202 -2.75 23.70 -20.94
CA ALA A 202 -4.04 23.43 -21.59
C ALA A 202 -4.53 24.65 -22.40
N LYS A 203 -4.34 25.87 -21.87
CA LYS A 203 -4.70 27.12 -22.58
C LYS A 203 -3.83 27.33 -23.81
N ILE A 204 -2.53 27.04 -23.73
CA ILE A 204 -1.61 27.08 -24.89
C ILE A 204 -2.04 26.07 -25.96
N MET A 205 -2.39 24.85 -25.55
CA MET A 205 -2.84 23.79 -26.46
C MET A 205 -4.19 24.14 -27.13
N GLN A 206 -5.11 24.76 -26.39
CA GLN A 206 -6.36 25.29 -26.96
C GLN A 206 -6.10 26.40 -27.98
N MET A 207 -5.18 27.34 -27.69
CA MET A 207 -4.79 28.38 -28.65
C MET A 207 -4.13 27.82 -29.91
N ASP A 208 -3.28 26.79 -29.78
CA ASP A 208 -2.68 26.11 -30.95
C ASP A 208 -3.75 25.41 -31.79
N ASN A 209 -4.69 24.72 -31.14
CA ASN A 209 -5.78 24.04 -31.83
C ASN A 209 -6.72 25.03 -32.55
N GLN A 210 -6.99 26.20 -31.94
CA GLN A 210 -7.74 27.29 -32.55
C GLN A 210 -7.01 27.83 -33.80
N LYS A 211 -5.71 28.13 -33.70
CA LYS A 211 -4.87 28.57 -34.84
C LYS A 211 -4.84 27.54 -35.97
N ARG A 212 -4.84 26.24 -35.63
CA ARG A 212 -4.91 25.14 -36.59
C ARG A 212 -6.27 25.02 -37.28
N LEU A 213 -7.36 25.33 -36.58
CA LEU A 213 -8.70 25.39 -37.15
C LEU A 213 -8.82 26.59 -38.09
N ASP A 214 -8.43 27.78 -37.64
CA ASP A 214 -8.46 29.00 -38.47
C ASP A 214 -7.58 28.83 -39.71
N GLY A 215 -6.37 28.27 -39.57
CA GLY A 215 -5.49 27.97 -40.71
C GLY A 215 -6.03 26.93 -41.69
N LYS A 216 -6.94 26.03 -41.26
CA LYS A 216 -7.65 25.10 -42.15
C LYS A 216 -8.85 25.76 -42.86
N VAL A 217 -9.46 26.77 -42.25
CA VAL A 217 -10.58 27.53 -42.84
C VAL A 217 -10.10 28.42 -44.01
N TYR A 218 -8.82 28.83 -44.02
CA TYR A 218 -8.19 29.59 -45.12
C TYR A 218 -7.73 28.75 -46.33
N LYS A 219 -8.25 27.53 -46.52
CA LYS A 219 -8.02 26.77 -47.76
C LYS A 219 -8.89 27.36 -48.87
N TYR A 220 -8.29 28.24 -49.67
CA TYR A 220 -8.80 28.94 -50.86
C TYR A 220 -9.94 28.22 -51.62
N ASP A 221 -11.03 28.95 -51.85
CA ASP A 221 -11.73 28.94 -53.15
C ASP A 221 -10.81 29.51 -54.25
#